data_AF-A0A958QQX4-F1
#
_entry.id   AF-A0A958QQX4-F1
#
_cell.length_a   1.000
_cell.length_b   1.000
_cell.length_c   1.000
_cell.angle_alpha   90.00
_cell.angle_beta   90.00
_cell.angle_gamma   90.00
#
_symmetry.space_group_name_H-M   'P 1'
#
loop_
_entity.id
_entity.type
_entity.pdbx_description
1 polymer ?
#
loop_
_entity_poly.entity_id
_entity_poly.type
_entity_poly.pdbx_seq_one_letter_code
_entity_poly.pdbx_strand_id
1 'polypeptide(L)'
;FPSTRVDALTPELLQEVQPIRRSGFTMAPEAGTQRLRDVINKGVTDEQIIDTCRNVFTLGWSSVKLYFMIGLPTETDEDVEGIVDIAKRVKALAGRKHQVTVSVSTHVPKPHTPFQWAAQISEGETLRKQRFLFRALKEIGVTFRYHDARSSVLEGIFARGDRSLSRVILRAYTLGTRLDGWMEELQHDRWMQAFEEEGIEPLRYLEEIDTDEPLPWDHISCDIPKRWFKKEWDRAISVRTTPDCLTATCSTCGACDYDANRNILFDRKRTESRLQIVNPPWERIIQQRQRGESVELLGWQHQKPDLERLVESQPTPEENGTYALKDYLKTEINSRKETLFRPAQKVQSLLRVRYAKSGSLSFVGHLELMRGLFRATRRAALPVVFTKGFHPKPKFAFGPPLQLGIQSAFEFVDIPLYELIGPLVLLEALNREAPPGFQALEAHEISSSAPSVQSITESSTYHATLSQEIRETSEALMFEDWSSKEVERRHKGKKRCIPLRDFVERAELLSPRSFSFTLRVNEKGATLKPLEVIEAMSPYHAFLFDVKKTGVQFSQSPFALEQKRSLTHAGLMLSSVELP
;
A
#
# COMPACT_ATOMS: atom_id res chain seq x y z
N PHE A 1 10.63 -12.63 8.87
CA PHE A 1 10.62 -12.18 7.46
C PHE A 1 9.17 -11.97 7.01
N PRO A 2 8.85 -10.92 6.22
CA PRO A 2 7.53 -10.77 5.63
C PRO A 2 7.27 -11.89 4.59
N SER A 3 5.99 -12.22 4.37
CA SER A 3 5.55 -13.25 3.42
C SER A 3 6.12 -13.01 2.02
N THR A 4 6.99 -13.90 1.55
CA THR A 4 7.58 -13.84 0.19
C THR A 4 6.96 -14.95 -0.65
N ARG A 5 6.70 -14.70 -1.94
CA ARG A 5 6.25 -15.76 -2.86
C ARG A 5 7.31 -16.86 -2.95
N VAL A 6 6.86 -18.11 -2.87
CA VAL A 6 7.72 -19.32 -2.86
C VAL A 6 8.61 -19.35 -4.10
N ASP A 7 8.05 -18.97 -5.24
CA ASP A 7 8.70 -19.01 -6.56
C ASP A 7 9.79 -17.93 -6.74
N ALA A 8 9.85 -16.93 -5.86
CA ALA A 8 10.80 -15.82 -5.95
C ALA A 8 12.10 -16.06 -5.15
N LEU A 9 12.23 -17.21 -4.48
CA LEU A 9 13.35 -17.50 -3.57
C LEU A 9 14.38 -18.40 -4.23
N THR A 10 15.35 -17.81 -4.93
CA THR A 10 16.48 -18.57 -5.47
C THR A 10 17.57 -18.77 -4.41
N PRO A 11 18.37 -19.85 -4.49
CA PRO A 11 19.51 -20.07 -3.60
C PRO A 11 20.49 -18.89 -3.55
N GLU A 12 20.70 -18.20 -4.67
CA GLU A 12 21.57 -17.01 -4.78
C GLU A 12 21.00 -15.84 -3.97
N LEU A 13 19.68 -15.59 -4.07
CA LEU A 13 19.00 -14.54 -3.33
C LEU A 13 19.03 -14.81 -1.81
N LEU A 14 18.95 -16.08 -1.41
CA LEU A 14 19.02 -16.51 -0.01
C LEU A 14 20.45 -16.38 0.57
N GLN A 15 21.49 -16.56 -0.25
CA GLN A 15 22.90 -16.39 0.16
C GLN A 15 23.26 -14.90 0.38
N GLU A 16 22.78 -13.99 -0.46
CA GLU A 16 23.00 -12.53 -0.33
C GLU A 16 22.39 -11.91 0.94
N VAL A 17 21.47 -12.62 1.60
CA VAL A 17 20.76 -12.14 2.80
C VAL A 17 21.40 -12.64 4.11
N GLN A 18 22.61 -13.20 4.01
CA GLN A 18 23.48 -13.58 5.13
C GLN A 18 23.64 -12.56 6.27
N PRO A 19 23.66 -11.23 6.08
CA PRO A 19 23.87 -10.31 7.20
C PRO A 19 22.64 -10.01 8.09
N ILE A 20 21.46 -10.60 7.84
CA ILE A 20 20.22 -10.32 8.61
C ILE A 20 19.89 -11.47 9.58
N ARG A 21 19.49 -11.16 10.83
CA ARG A 21 19.05 -12.15 11.83
C ARG A 21 17.97 -13.09 11.28
N ARG A 22 18.30 -14.38 11.15
CA ARG A 22 17.46 -15.46 10.60
C ARG A 22 16.47 -16.03 11.63
N SER A 23 15.62 -15.20 12.22
CA SER A 23 14.73 -15.62 13.32
C SER A 23 13.51 -16.43 12.86
N GLY A 24 12.92 -16.11 11.71
CA GLY A 24 11.76 -16.85 11.20
C GLY A 24 11.37 -16.51 9.77
N PHE A 25 11.01 -17.56 9.02
CA PHE A 25 10.57 -17.51 7.63
C PHE A 25 9.05 -17.74 7.54
N THR A 26 8.37 -17.06 6.61
CA THR A 26 6.91 -17.17 6.44
C THR A 26 6.60 -17.60 5.01
N MET A 27 5.83 -18.68 4.89
CA MET A 27 5.32 -19.22 3.63
C MET A 27 3.79 -19.26 3.67
N ALA A 28 3.15 -18.97 2.55
CA ALA A 28 1.69 -19.02 2.41
C ALA A 28 1.29 -20.05 1.34
N PRO A 29 1.11 -21.32 1.72
CA PRO A 29 0.45 -22.31 0.87
C PRO A 29 -1.01 -22.00 0.58
N GLU A 30 -1.68 -21.28 1.49
CA GLU A 30 -3.09 -20.87 1.44
C GLU A 30 -4.12 -22.00 1.54
N ALA A 31 -3.88 -23.18 0.96
CA ALA A 31 -4.75 -24.34 1.08
C ALA A 31 -3.98 -25.65 1.33
N GLY A 32 -4.64 -26.60 1.99
CA GLY A 32 -4.04 -27.86 2.48
C GLY A 32 -3.77 -28.90 1.38
N THR A 33 -4.52 -28.88 0.29
CA THR A 33 -4.38 -29.85 -0.83
C THR A 33 -4.03 -29.14 -2.13
N GLN A 34 -3.48 -29.89 -3.09
CA GLN A 34 -3.24 -29.36 -4.44
C GLN A 34 -4.55 -28.92 -5.10
N ARG A 35 -5.61 -29.74 -4.98
CA ARG A 35 -6.94 -29.44 -5.52
C ARG A 35 -7.44 -28.08 -5.07
N LEU A 36 -7.45 -27.81 -3.76
CA LEU A 36 -7.98 -26.54 -3.25
C LEU A 36 -7.05 -25.36 -3.55
N ARG A 37 -5.73 -25.58 -3.67
CA ARG A 37 -4.80 -24.58 -4.22
C ARG A 37 -5.11 -24.26 -5.68
N ASP A 38 -5.46 -25.25 -6.49
CA ASP A 38 -5.86 -25.06 -7.89
C ASP A 38 -7.17 -24.27 -8.00
N VAL A 39 -8.15 -24.52 -7.11
CA VAL A 39 -9.41 -23.74 -7.02
C VAL A 39 -9.13 -22.26 -6.80
N ILE A 40 -8.24 -21.91 -5.87
CA ILE A 40 -7.85 -20.50 -5.60
C ILE A 40 -6.77 -19.98 -6.54
N ASN A 41 -6.44 -20.75 -7.59
CA ASN A 41 -5.41 -20.46 -8.58
C ASN A 41 -4.02 -20.15 -7.97
N LYS A 42 -3.66 -20.88 -6.90
CA LYS A 42 -2.36 -20.82 -6.25
C LYS A 42 -1.41 -21.84 -6.88
N GLY A 43 -0.57 -21.38 -7.80
CA GLY A 43 0.37 -22.21 -8.56
C GLY A 43 1.56 -22.82 -7.79
N VAL A 44 1.43 -23.09 -6.48
CA VAL A 44 2.49 -23.71 -5.67
C VAL A 44 2.16 -25.17 -5.39
N THR A 45 3.09 -26.07 -5.71
CA THR A 45 2.92 -27.52 -5.49
C THR A 45 3.34 -27.97 -4.09
N ASP A 46 2.87 -29.14 -3.69
CA ASP A 46 3.30 -29.84 -2.47
C ASP A 46 4.82 -29.96 -2.39
N GLU A 47 5.46 -30.36 -3.49
CA GLU A 47 6.91 -30.55 -3.56
C GLU A 47 7.64 -29.22 -3.35
N GLN A 48 7.19 -28.15 -4.00
CA GLN A 48 7.76 -26.82 -3.87
C GLN A 48 7.68 -26.29 -2.43
N ILE A 49 6.55 -26.53 -1.74
CA ILE A 49 6.35 -26.20 -0.32
C ILE A 49 7.41 -26.90 0.54
N ILE A 50 7.55 -28.22 0.38
CA ILE A 50 8.47 -29.03 1.19
C ILE A 50 9.92 -28.68 0.88
N ASP A 51 10.29 -28.54 -0.39
CA ASP A 51 11.65 -28.22 -0.82
C ASP A 51 12.07 -26.82 -0.34
N THR A 52 11.18 -25.84 -0.41
CA THR A 52 11.44 -24.50 0.12
C THR A 52 11.67 -24.54 1.62
N CYS A 53 10.83 -25.24 2.39
CA CYS A 53 11.05 -25.41 3.83
C CYS A 53 12.38 -26.11 4.13
N ARG A 54 12.74 -27.16 3.38
CA ARG A 54 14.03 -27.85 3.53
C ARG A 54 15.19 -26.88 3.32
N ASN A 55 15.16 -26.11 2.25
CA ASN A 55 16.20 -25.13 1.93
C ASN A 55 16.33 -24.07 3.03
N VAL A 56 15.20 -23.55 3.52
CA VAL A 56 15.17 -22.56 4.61
C VAL A 56 15.83 -23.09 5.88
N PHE A 57 15.54 -24.34 6.28
CA PHE A 57 16.20 -24.94 7.45
C PHE A 57 17.69 -25.22 7.22
N THR A 58 18.08 -25.72 6.05
CA THR A 58 19.49 -25.95 5.69
C THR A 58 20.30 -24.65 5.72
N LEU A 59 19.68 -23.53 5.32
CA LEU A 59 20.29 -22.21 5.36
C LEU A 59 20.25 -21.56 6.75
N GLY A 60 19.84 -22.29 7.80
CA GLY A 60 20.02 -21.89 9.19
C GLY A 60 18.92 -21.00 9.79
N TRP A 61 17.73 -20.95 9.19
CA TRP A 61 16.57 -20.34 9.86
C TRP A 61 16.07 -21.24 11.00
N SER A 62 15.79 -20.65 12.16
CA SER A 62 15.34 -21.39 13.35
C SER A 62 13.85 -21.73 13.35
N SER A 63 13.04 -21.05 12.52
CA SER A 63 11.59 -21.26 12.49
C SER A 63 10.95 -21.00 11.12
N VAL A 64 9.85 -21.72 10.86
CA VAL A 64 8.96 -21.54 9.70
C VAL A 64 7.52 -21.34 10.17
N LYS A 65 6.84 -20.36 9.58
CA LYS A 65 5.40 -20.12 9.73
C LYS A 65 4.68 -20.38 8.41
N LEU A 66 3.70 -21.29 8.41
CA LEU A 66 2.84 -21.62 7.29
C LEU A 66 1.49 -20.90 7.46
N TYR A 67 1.02 -20.19 6.44
CA TYR A 67 -0.29 -19.53 6.42
C TYR A 67 -1.26 -20.25 5.49
N PHE A 68 -2.42 -20.60 6.04
CA PHE A 68 -3.52 -21.25 5.36
C PHE A 68 -4.82 -20.48 5.59
N MET A 69 -5.81 -20.77 4.78
CA MET A 69 -7.19 -20.36 4.96
C MET A 69 -8.08 -21.58 5.21
N ILE A 70 -9.21 -21.37 5.88
CA ILE A 70 -10.33 -22.33 5.98
C ILE A 70 -11.61 -21.66 5.51
N GLY A 71 -12.57 -22.45 5.02
CA GLY A 71 -13.83 -21.96 4.47
C GLY A 71 -13.71 -21.44 3.05
N LEU A 72 -12.71 -21.89 2.29
CA LEU A 72 -12.60 -21.58 0.86
C LEU A 72 -13.76 -22.22 0.07
N PRO A 73 -14.15 -21.65 -1.09
CA PRO A 73 -15.15 -22.27 -1.94
C PRO A 73 -14.78 -23.70 -2.33
N THR A 74 -15.74 -24.61 -2.29
CA THR A 74 -15.58 -26.07 -2.55
C THR A 74 -14.70 -26.83 -1.53
N GLU A 75 -14.28 -26.22 -0.42
CA GLU A 75 -13.45 -26.88 0.60
C GLU A 75 -14.16 -28.07 1.25
N THR A 76 -13.48 -29.21 1.29
CA THR A 76 -13.91 -30.43 1.98
C THR A 76 -13.11 -30.63 3.28
N ASP A 77 -13.56 -31.56 4.13
CA ASP A 77 -12.82 -31.93 5.34
C ASP A 77 -11.44 -32.54 5.00
N GLU A 78 -11.29 -33.22 3.86
CA GLU A 78 -9.99 -33.72 3.39
C GLU A 78 -9.00 -32.57 3.12
N ASP A 79 -9.48 -31.40 2.67
CA ASP A 79 -8.60 -30.26 2.45
C ASP A 79 -8.10 -29.65 3.77
N VAL A 80 -8.96 -29.64 4.79
CA VAL A 80 -8.60 -29.20 6.14
C VAL A 80 -7.61 -30.19 6.76
N GLU A 81 -7.78 -31.49 6.55
CA GLU A 81 -6.81 -32.52 6.93
C GLU A 81 -5.47 -32.35 6.20
N GLY A 82 -5.49 -31.96 4.93
CA GLY A 82 -4.29 -31.67 4.13
C GLY A 82 -3.38 -30.60 4.75
N ILE A 83 -3.94 -29.62 5.49
CA ILE A 83 -3.15 -28.64 6.26
C ILE A 83 -2.27 -29.36 7.29
N VAL A 84 -2.84 -30.34 8.00
CA VAL A 84 -2.14 -31.14 9.00
C VAL A 84 -1.04 -31.98 8.33
N ASP A 85 -1.31 -32.54 7.16
CA ASP A 85 -0.35 -33.40 6.47
C ASP A 85 0.87 -32.63 5.92
N ILE A 86 0.65 -31.44 5.35
CA ILE A 86 1.76 -30.53 5.01
C ILE A 86 2.54 -30.18 6.29
N ALA A 87 1.85 -29.82 7.38
CA ALA A 87 2.51 -29.45 8.62
C ALA A 87 3.33 -30.61 9.22
N LYS A 88 2.84 -31.86 9.15
CA LYS A 88 3.57 -33.08 9.55
C LYS A 88 4.86 -33.24 8.75
N ARG A 89 4.79 -33.12 7.42
CA ARG A 89 5.97 -33.24 6.53
C ARG A 89 7.00 -32.16 6.82
N VAL A 90 6.58 -30.90 6.99
CA VAL A 90 7.47 -29.79 7.36
C VAL A 90 8.05 -29.96 8.77
N LYS A 91 7.25 -30.47 9.72
CA LYS A 91 7.71 -30.77 11.08
C LYS A 91 8.78 -31.87 11.10
N ALA A 92 8.65 -32.89 10.26
CA ALA A 92 9.66 -33.93 10.11
C ALA A 92 11.00 -33.35 9.64
N LEU A 93 10.98 -32.40 8.70
CA LEU A 93 12.19 -31.66 8.28
C LEU A 93 12.78 -30.78 9.40
N ALA A 94 11.93 -30.12 10.17
CA ALA A 94 12.33 -29.24 11.26
C ALA A 94 13.01 -30.00 12.43
N GLY A 95 12.56 -31.23 12.68
CA GLY A 95 12.98 -32.04 13.83
C GLY A 95 12.65 -31.35 15.17
N ARG A 96 13.46 -31.63 16.20
CA ARG A 96 13.34 -30.97 17.52
C ARG A 96 14.02 -29.60 17.60
N LYS A 97 14.88 -29.28 16.62
CA LYS A 97 15.75 -28.10 16.64
C LYS A 97 15.04 -26.83 16.15
N HIS A 98 14.07 -26.96 15.25
CA HIS A 98 13.42 -25.82 14.60
C HIS A 98 11.92 -25.76 14.93
N GLN A 99 11.37 -24.55 14.98
CA GLN A 99 9.97 -24.32 15.29
C GLN A 99 9.13 -24.27 14.01
N VAL A 100 7.97 -24.94 14.02
CA VAL A 100 6.96 -24.84 12.96
C VAL A 100 5.69 -24.24 13.55
N THR A 101 5.17 -23.20 12.92
CA THR A 101 3.89 -22.57 13.26
C THR A 101 2.94 -22.67 12.07
N VAL A 102 1.70 -23.08 12.31
CA VAL A 102 0.60 -22.99 11.35
C VAL A 102 -0.32 -21.85 11.78
N SER A 103 -0.68 -21.00 10.84
CA SER A 103 -1.60 -19.88 11.03
C SER A 103 -2.77 -20.03 10.08
N VAL A 104 -3.98 -19.99 10.60
CA VAL A 104 -5.20 -20.11 9.80
C VAL A 104 -6.07 -18.86 9.93
N SER A 105 -6.48 -18.31 8.80
CA SER A 105 -7.55 -17.31 8.73
C SER A 105 -8.82 -17.93 8.14
N THR A 106 -9.98 -17.39 8.47
CA THR A 106 -11.23 -17.76 7.79
C THR A 106 -11.31 -16.99 6.47
N HIS A 107 -11.71 -17.66 5.39
CA HIS A 107 -11.93 -17.00 4.12
C HIS A 107 -13.08 -16.00 4.25
N VAL A 108 -12.80 -14.76 3.84
CA VAL A 108 -13.79 -13.69 3.76
C VAL A 108 -13.91 -13.28 2.30
N PRO A 109 -15.07 -13.49 1.64
CA PRO A 109 -15.32 -13.00 0.30
C PRO A 109 -15.05 -11.50 0.20
N LYS A 110 -14.27 -11.07 -0.79
CA LYS A 110 -13.92 -9.66 -1.00
C LYS A 110 -14.45 -9.14 -2.33
N PRO A 111 -14.92 -7.87 -2.37
CA PRO A 111 -15.23 -7.18 -3.61
C PRO A 111 -14.10 -7.26 -4.63
N HIS A 112 -14.45 -7.33 -5.92
CA HIS A 112 -13.48 -7.37 -7.03
C HIS A 112 -12.51 -8.56 -6.96
N THR A 113 -13.01 -9.71 -6.51
CA THR A 113 -12.31 -10.98 -6.57
C THR A 113 -13.18 -12.02 -7.26
N PRO A 114 -12.59 -13.09 -7.84
CA PRO A 114 -13.38 -14.20 -8.37
C PRO A 114 -14.33 -14.83 -7.34
N PHE A 115 -14.03 -14.70 -6.05
CA PHE A 115 -14.82 -15.27 -4.95
C PHE A 115 -15.79 -14.28 -4.30
N GLN A 116 -16.06 -13.13 -4.92
CA GLN A 116 -16.93 -12.10 -4.36
C GLN A 116 -18.39 -12.55 -4.14
N TRP A 117 -18.80 -13.63 -4.79
CA TRP A 117 -20.13 -14.25 -4.68
C TRP A 117 -20.22 -15.38 -3.67
N ALA A 118 -19.08 -15.92 -3.22
CA ALA A 118 -19.05 -17.10 -2.38
C ALA A 118 -19.76 -16.86 -1.03
N ALA A 119 -20.42 -17.89 -0.52
CA ALA A 119 -20.81 -17.92 0.89
C ALA A 119 -19.56 -17.89 1.79
N GLN A 120 -19.70 -17.29 2.97
CA GLN A 120 -18.74 -17.42 4.05
C GLN A 120 -19.25 -18.44 5.07
N ILE A 121 -18.37 -19.33 5.52
CA ILE A 121 -18.73 -20.32 6.54
C ILE A 121 -19.15 -19.64 7.86
N SER A 122 -20.07 -20.27 8.60
CA SER A 122 -20.59 -19.75 9.87
C SER A 122 -19.53 -19.73 10.98
N GLU A 123 -19.81 -19.00 12.07
CA GLU A 123 -18.99 -19.04 13.30
C GLU A 123 -18.85 -20.47 13.82
N GLY A 124 -19.96 -21.22 13.86
CA GLY A 124 -19.97 -22.60 14.34
C GLY A 124 -19.06 -23.53 13.53
N GLU A 125 -19.10 -23.38 12.20
CA GLU A 125 -18.28 -24.18 11.29
C GLU A 125 -16.80 -23.78 11.33
N THR A 126 -16.53 -22.47 11.44
CA THR A 126 -15.17 -21.96 11.70
C THR A 126 -14.58 -22.58 12.96
N LEU A 127 -15.34 -22.56 14.06
CA LEU A 127 -14.92 -23.13 15.34
C LEU A 127 -14.74 -24.66 15.26
N ARG A 128 -15.57 -25.38 14.49
CA ARG A 128 -15.42 -26.83 14.27
C ARG A 128 -14.05 -27.13 13.65
N LYS A 129 -13.72 -26.47 12.54
CA LYS A 129 -12.45 -26.63 11.82
C LYS A 129 -11.24 -26.20 12.66
N GLN A 130 -11.33 -25.06 13.35
CA GLN A 130 -10.27 -24.59 14.26
C GLN A 130 -10.01 -25.57 15.41
N ARG A 131 -11.05 -26.15 16.02
CA ARG A 131 -10.89 -27.16 17.09
C ARG A 131 -10.22 -28.43 16.58
N PHE A 132 -10.61 -28.89 15.39
CA PHE A 132 -9.97 -30.02 14.73
C PHE A 132 -8.47 -29.77 14.54
N LEU A 133 -8.11 -28.65 13.88
CA LEU A 133 -6.73 -28.28 13.62
C LEU A 133 -5.92 -28.08 14.91
N PHE A 134 -6.50 -27.46 15.94
CA PHE A 134 -5.84 -27.28 17.22
C PHE A 134 -5.43 -28.62 17.84
N ARG A 135 -6.31 -29.63 17.82
CA ARG A 135 -6.01 -30.97 18.34
C ARG A 135 -4.93 -31.66 17.50
N ALA A 136 -5.15 -31.76 16.19
CA ALA A 136 -4.27 -32.49 15.29
C ALA A 136 -2.85 -31.88 15.21
N LEU A 137 -2.73 -30.56 15.17
CA LEU A 137 -1.42 -29.87 15.11
C LEU A 137 -0.67 -29.93 16.45
N LYS A 138 -1.39 -29.94 17.58
CA LYS A 138 -0.80 -30.09 18.91
C LYS A 138 -0.15 -31.46 19.07
N GLU A 139 -0.79 -32.53 18.59
CA GLU A 139 -0.27 -33.90 18.65
C GLU A 139 1.09 -34.06 17.96
N ILE A 140 1.32 -33.30 16.88
CA ILE A 140 2.57 -33.34 16.11
C ILE A 140 3.58 -32.26 16.56
N GLY A 141 3.29 -31.51 17.63
CA GLY A 141 4.20 -30.49 18.17
C GLY A 141 4.39 -29.28 17.25
N VAL A 142 3.33 -28.87 16.54
CA VAL A 142 3.26 -27.66 15.72
C VAL A 142 2.48 -26.59 16.47
N THR A 143 3.00 -25.36 16.51
CA THR A 143 2.29 -24.23 17.12
C THR A 143 1.14 -23.81 16.22
N PHE A 144 -0.09 -23.75 16.74
CA PHE A 144 -1.25 -23.29 15.99
C PHE A 144 -1.64 -21.87 16.38
N ARG A 145 -1.92 -21.02 15.40
CA ARG A 145 -2.51 -19.68 15.55
C ARG A 145 -3.70 -19.56 14.61
N TYR A 146 -4.73 -18.83 15.03
CA TYR A 146 -5.93 -18.64 14.22
C TYR A 146 -6.51 -17.24 14.42
N HIS A 147 -7.28 -16.80 13.43
CA HIS A 147 -8.13 -15.61 13.55
C HIS A 147 -9.40 -15.95 14.32
N ASP A 148 -9.87 -15.00 15.13
CA ASP A 148 -11.10 -15.17 15.88
C ASP A 148 -12.32 -15.30 14.95
N ALA A 149 -13.22 -16.24 15.29
CA ALA A 149 -14.35 -16.59 14.45
C ALA A 149 -15.40 -15.47 14.37
N ARG A 150 -15.66 -14.78 15.50
CA ARG A 150 -16.62 -13.67 15.57
C ARG A 150 -16.14 -12.44 14.82
N SER A 151 -14.86 -12.14 14.96
CA SER A 151 -14.19 -11.09 14.20
C SER A 151 -14.30 -11.34 12.70
N SER A 152 -14.11 -12.60 12.27
CA SER A 152 -14.22 -13.00 10.86
C SER A 152 -15.64 -12.84 10.31
N VAL A 153 -16.66 -13.10 11.13
CA VAL A 153 -18.08 -12.86 10.79
C VAL A 153 -18.33 -11.37 10.55
N LEU A 154 -17.93 -10.50 11.48
CA LEU A 154 -18.07 -9.04 11.30
C LEU A 154 -17.30 -8.55 10.06
N GLU A 155 -16.09 -9.06 9.84
CA GLU A 155 -15.31 -8.74 8.64
C GLU A 155 -16.05 -9.14 7.36
N GLY A 156 -16.70 -10.31 7.36
CA GLY A 156 -17.56 -10.79 6.27
C GLY A 156 -18.71 -9.87 5.95
N ILE A 157 -19.43 -9.46 6.99
CA ILE A 157 -20.59 -8.57 6.88
C ILE A 157 -20.17 -7.23 6.28
N PHE A 158 -19.12 -6.59 6.81
CA PHE A 158 -18.68 -5.28 6.33
C PHE A 158 -17.92 -5.34 5.00
N ALA A 159 -17.28 -6.46 4.66
CA ALA A 159 -16.64 -6.63 3.35
C ALA A 159 -17.67 -6.70 2.21
N ARG A 160 -18.88 -7.22 2.50
CA ARG A 160 -19.98 -7.36 1.54
C ARG A 160 -21.13 -6.39 1.76
N GLY A 161 -20.95 -5.44 2.67
CA GLY A 161 -21.97 -4.51 3.11
C GLY A 161 -22.47 -3.58 2.01
N ASP A 162 -23.75 -3.21 2.10
CA ASP A 162 -24.32 -2.12 1.31
C ASP A 162 -24.48 -0.85 2.16
N ARG A 163 -25.17 0.15 1.61
CA ARG A 163 -25.38 1.45 2.28
C ARG A 163 -26.13 1.33 3.61
N SER A 164 -26.93 0.30 3.82
CA SER A 164 -27.70 0.11 5.06
C SER A 164 -26.79 -0.09 6.28
N LEU A 165 -25.62 -0.74 6.10
CA LEU A 165 -24.67 -0.96 7.18
C LEU A 165 -24.03 0.32 7.73
N SER A 166 -24.13 1.44 7.02
CA SER A 166 -23.67 2.74 7.53
C SER A 166 -24.33 3.11 8.86
N ARG A 167 -25.63 2.79 9.01
CA ARG A 167 -26.38 3.06 10.24
C ARG A 167 -25.93 2.16 11.38
N VAL A 168 -25.62 0.90 11.11
CA VAL A 168 -25.08 -0.04 12.10
C VAL A 168 -23.71 0.42 12.60
N ILE A 169 -22.83 0.89 11.70
CA ILE A 169 -21.52 1.44 12.09
C ILE A 169 -21.70 2.64 13.01
N LEU A 170 -22.57 3.58 12.62
CA LEU A 170 -22.88 4.75 13.45
C LEU A 170 -23.47 4.33 14.80
N ARG A 171 -24.40 3.37 14.80
CA ARG A 171 -25.06 2.90 16.01
C ARG A 171 -24.09 2.22 16.96
N ALA A 172 -23.27 1.28 16.46
CA ALA A 172 -22.21 0.65 17.23
C ALA A 172 -21.26 1.70 17.84
N TYR A 173 -20.88 2.71 17.06
CA TYR A 173 -20.09 3.83 17.57
C TYR A 173 -20.82 4.58 18.71
N THR A 174 -22.13 4.83 18.62
CA THR A 174 -22.88 5.45 19.74
C THR A 174 -22.98 4.55 20.97
N LEU A 175 -23.03 3.23 20.78
CA LEU A 175 -22.97 2.23 21.86
C LEU A 175 -21.57 2.10 22.49
N GLY A 176 -20.58 2.80 21.92
CA GLY A 176 -19.22 2.91 22.47
C GLY A 176 -18.22 1.90 21.92
N THR A 177 -18.49 1.27 20.77
CA THR A 177 -17.49 0.41 20.10
C THR A 177 -16.32 1.26 19.58
N ARG A 178 -15.09 0.95 19.99
CA ARG A 178 -13.87 1.68 19.59
C ARG A 178 -12.73 0.68 19.54
N LEU A 179 -11.85 0.82 18.54
CA LEU A 179 -10.65 0.00 18.41
C LEU A 179 -10.93 -1.52 18.28
N ASP A 180 -12.11 -1.92 17.81
CA ASP A 180 -12.52 -3.33 17.68
C ASP A 180 -11.70 -4.16 16.67
N GLY A 181 -10.75 -3.54 15.95
CA GLY A 181 -9.73 -4.25 15.17
C GLY A 181 -8.67 -4.95 16.04
N TRP A 182 -8.62 -4.63 17.34
CA TRP A 182 -7.81 -5.32 18.34
C TRP A 182 -8.73 -6.28 19.10
N MET A 183 -8.39 -7.57 19.08
CA MET A 183 -9.25 -8.63 19.63
C MET A 183 -9.60 -8.39 21.10
N GLU A 184 -8.68 -7.80 21.88
CA GLU A 184 -8.90 -7.52 23.30
C GLU A 184 -9.96 -6.43 23.54
N GLU A 185 -10.23 -5.60 22.54
CA GLU A 185 -11.18 -4.48 22.62
C GLU A 185 -12.52 -4.81 21.95
N LEU A 186 -12.63 -5.92 21.21
CA LEU A 186 -13.81 -6.28 20.42
C LEU A 186 -15.07 -6.41 21.29
N GLN A 187 -16.01 -5.50 21.10
CA GLN A 187 -17.31 -5.50 21.78
C GLN A 187 -18.39 -6.18 20.93
N HIS A 188 -18.27 -7.49 20.73
CA HIS A 188 -19.17 -8.25 19.84
C HIS A 188 -20.66 -8.05 20.17
N ASP A 189 -21.03 -8.08 21.45
CA ASP A 189 -22.43 -7.95 21.88
C ASP A 189 -23.03 -6.58 21.50
N ARG A 190 -22.22 -5.52 21.47
CA ARG A 190 -22.65 -4.19 21.03
C ARG A 190 -22.87 -4.12 19.52
N TRP A 191 -22.12 -4.89 18.74
CA TRP A 191 -22.38 -5.02 17.31
C TRP A 191 -23.70 -5.74 17.07
N MET A 192 -23.95 -6.85 17.76
CA MET A 192 -25.23 -7.56 17.65
C MET A 192 -26.41 -6.68 18.07
N GLN A 193 -26.27 -5.91 19.15
CA GLN A 193 -27.25 -4.92 19.57
C GLN A 193 -27.48 -3.85 18.48
N ALA A 194 -26.40 -3.34 17.84
CA ALA A 194 -26.53 -2.35 16.78
C ALA A 194 -27.27 -2.91 15.54
N PHE A 195 -27.04 -4.17 15.18
CA PHE A 195 -27.79 -4.83 14.11
C PHE A 195 -29.28 -4.97 14.46
N GLU A 196 -29.59 -5.42 15.69
CA GLU A 196 -30.96 -5.57 16.18
C GLU A 196 -31.73 -4.24 16.19
N GLU A 197 -31.13 -3.19 16.74
CA GLU A 197 -31.77 -1.87 16.86
C GLU A 197 -31.98 -1.17 15.50
N GLU A 198 -31.12 -1.43 14.51
CA GLU A 198 -31.29 -0.94 13.14
C GLU A 198 -32.17 -1.87 12.28
N GLY A 199 -32.64 -2.99 12.83
CA GLY A 199 -33.50 -3.95 12.13
C GLY A 199 -32.80 -4.65 10.94
N ILE A 200 -31.48 -4.86 11.03
CA ILE A 200 -30.68 -5.47 9.98
C ILE A 200 -30.30 -6.90 10.38
N GLU A 201 -30.64 -7.88 9.54
CA GLU A 201 -30.19 -9.25 9.71
C GLU A 201 -28.74 -9.40 9.24
N PRO A 202 -27.76 -9.63 10.14
CA PRO A 202 -26.34 -9.63 9.76
C PRO A 202 -25.95 -10.85 8.93
N LEU A 203 -26.52 -12.02 9.21
CA LEU A 203 -26.11 -13.28 8.58
C LEU A 203 -26.47 -13.37 7.10
N ARG A 204 -27.45 -12.60 6.63
CA ARG A 204 -27.77 -12.48 5.20
C ARG A 204 -26.57 -12.03 4.36
N TYR A 205 -25.72 -11.15 4.91
CA TYR A 205 -24.49 -10.72 4.23
C TYR A 205 -23.45 -11.83 4.12
N LEU A 206 -23.66 -12.97 4.77
CA LEU A 206 -22.75 -14.10 4.73
C LEU A 206 -23.07 -15.12 3.63
N GLU A 207 -24.28 -15.09 3.08
CA GLU A 207 -24.82 -16.08 2.14
C GLU A 207 -24.12 -16.02 0.76
N GLU A 208 -24.33 -17.05 -0.05
CA GLU A 208 -23.91 -17.03 -1.45
C GLU A 208 -24.77 -16.03 -2.22
N ILE A 209 -24.16 -15.26 -3.11
CA ILE A 209 -24.85 -14.28 -3.95
C ILE A 209 -24.91 -14.85 -5.36
N ASP A 210 -26.07 -14.77 -6.02
CA ASP A 210 -26.17 -15.16 -7.42
C ASP A 210 -25.23 -14.30 -8.27
N THR A 211 -24.49 -14.92 -9.19
CA THR A 211 -23.53 -14.22 -10.05
C THR A 211 -24.15 -13.13 -10.93
N ASP A 212 -25.46 -13.23 -11.20
CA ASP A 212 -26.23 -12.28 -12.00
C ASP A 212 -26.91 -11.18 -11.16
N GLU A 213 -26.90 -11.30 -9.83
CA GLU A 213 -27.41 -10.25 -8.95
C GLU A 213 -26.51 -9.00 -8.93
N PRO A 214 -27.09 -7.80 -8.77
CA PRO A 214 -26.33 -6.57 -8.61
C PRO A 214 -25.58 -6.58 -7.27
N LEU A 215 -24.27 -6.28 -7.31
CA LEU A 215 -23.44 -6.22 -6.11
C LEU A 215 -23.39 -4.78 -5.57
N PRO A 216 -23.30 -4.58 -4.23
CA PRO A 216 -23.22 -3.26 -3.64
C PRO A 216 -22.09 -2.37 -4.17
N TRP A 217 -21.00 -2.98 -4.65
CA TRP A 217 -19.82 -2.31 -5.21
C TRP A 217 -19.77 -2.28 -6.75
N ASP A 218 -20.79 -2.75 -7.48
CA ASP A 218 -20.78 -2.76 -8.95
C ASP A 218 -20.63 -1.35 -9.56
N HIS A 219 -20.93 -0.30 -8.79
CA HIS A 219 -20.73 1.10 -9.18
C HIS A 219 -19.28 1.59 -9.03
N ILE A 220 -18.36 0.76 -8.53
CA ILE A 220 -16.94 1.06 -8.32
C ILE A 220 -16.13 0.31 -9.38
N SER A 221 -15.45 1.03 -10.28
CA SER A 221 -14.54 0.39 -11.23
C SER A 221 -13.23 -0.02 -10.55
N CYS A 222 -12.82 -1.27 -10.75
CA CYS A 222 -11.45 -1.76 -10.52
C CYS A 222 -10.69 -2.04 -11.83
N ASP A 223 -11.23 -1.54 -12.95
CA ASP A 223 -10.74 -1.72 -14.33
C ASP A 223 -10.76 -3.17 -14.85
N ILE A 224 -11.30 -4.10 -14.06
CA ILE A 224 -11.58 -5.48 -14.46
C ILE A 224 -13.11 -5.66 -14.57
N PRO A 225 -13.63 -6.09 -15.73
CA PRO A 225 -15.07 -6.20 -15.92
C PRO A 225 -15.67 -7.39 -15.16
N LYS A 226 -16.90 -7.26 -14.64
CA LYS A 226 -17.62 -8.30 -13.88
C LYS A 226 -17.64 -9.67 -14.57
N ARG A 227 -17.80 -9.69 -15.90
CA ARG A 227 -17.75 -10.92 -16.73
C ARG A 227 -16.46 -11.72 -16.58
N TRP A 228 -15.34 -11.06 -16.34
CA TRP A 228 -14.05 -11.73 -16.12
C TRP A 228 -14.05 -12.46 -14.78
N PHE A 229 -14.52 -11.80 -13.71
CA PHE A 229 -14.66 -12.44 -12.40
C PHE A 229 -15.60 -13.64 -12.46
N LYS A 230 -16.71 -13.57 -13.21
CA LYS A 230 -17.64 -14.70 -13.42
C LYS A 230 -16.94 -15.88 -14.10
N LYS A 231 -16.16 -15.62 -15.15
CA LYS A 231 -15.35 -16.64 -15.81
C LYS A 231 -14.34 -17.29 -14.86
N GLU A 232 -13.67 -16.52 -14.02
CA GLU A 232 -12.71 -17.07 -13.05
C GLU A 232 -13.40 -17.83 -11.91
N TRP A 233 -14.60 -17.41 -11.50
CA TRP A 233 -15.47 -18.17 -10.59
C TRP A 233 -15.80 -19.55 -11.18
N ASP A 234 -16.30 -19.60 -12.42
CA ASP A 234 -16.65 -20.85 -13.09
C ASP A 234 -15.44 -21.79 -13.24
N ARG A 235 -14.26 -21.21 -13.51
CA ARG A 235 -13.00 -21.96 -13.55
C ARG A 235 -12.64 -22.53 -12.19
N ALA A 236 -12.72 -21.71 -11.13
CA ALA A 236 -12.42 -22.15 -9.76
C ALA A 236 -13.34 -23.28 -9.29
N ILE A 237 -14.66 -23.14 -9.50
CA ILE A 237 -15.66 -24.17 -9.16
C ILE A 237 -15.42 -25.47 -9.97
N SER A 238 -14.88 -25.35 -11.17
CA SER A 238 -14.48 -26.48 -12.02
C SER A 238 -13.04 -26.98 -11.79
N VAL A 239 -12.34 -26.47 -10.76
CA VAL A 239 -10.92 -26.81 -10.46
C VAL A 239 -9.99 -26.58 -11.66
N ARG A 240 -10.18 -25.48 -12.39
CA ARG A 240 -9.34 -25.08 -13.53
C ARG A 240 -8.51 -23.86 -13.18
N THR A 241 -7.19 -23.97 -13.33
CA THR A 241 -6.24 -22.88 -13.05
C THR A 241 -6.08 -21.93 -14.22
N THR A 242 -5.87 -20.65 -13.95
CA THR A 242 -5.55 -19.64 -14.97
C THR A 242 -4.05 -19.38 -14.95
N PRO A 243 -3.33 -19.62 -16.06
CA PRO A 243 -1.88 -19.50 -16.09
C PRO A 243 -1.43 -18.05 -15.91
N ASP A 244 -0.19 -17.86 -15.45
CA ASP A 244 0.39 -16.53 -15.27
C ASP A 244 0.56 -15.83 -16.62
N CYS A 245 -0.16 -14.71 -16.81
CA CYS A 245 -0.12 -13.89 -18.03
C CYS A 245 1.25 -13.26 -18.33
N LEU A 246 2.23 -13.37 -17.42
CA LEU A 246 3.62 -12.96 -17.65
C LEU A 246 4.43 -13.99 -18.44
N THR A 247 4.11 -15.27 -18.29
CA THR A 247 4.86 -16.39 -18.89
C THR A 247 4.03 -17.16 -19.92
N ALA A 248 2.71 -17.00 -19.88
CA ALA A 248 1.76 -17.62 -20.78
C ALA A 248 0.92 -16.55 -21.51
N THR A 249 -0.11 -17.00 -22.24
CA THR A 249 -1.04 -16.13 -22.96
C THR A 249 -1.83 -15.24 -22.00
N CYS A 250 -2.06 -14.00 -22.40
CA CYS A 250 -2.85 -13.05 -21.62
C CYS A 250 -4.26 -13.58 -21.32
N SER A 251 -4.73 -13.42 -20.07
CA SER A 251 -6.09 -13.76 -19.64
C SER A 251 -7.13 -12.67 -19.92
N THR A 252 -6.72 -11.59 -20.59
CA THR A 252 -7.56 -10.45 -21.01
C THR A 252 -8.45 -9.90 -19.90
N CYS A 253 -7.89 -9.81 -18.69
CA CYS A 253 -8.59 -9.26 -17.52
C CYS A 253 -8.89 -7.76 -17.60
N GLY A 254 -8.24 -7.03 -18.50
CA GLY A 254 -8.40 -5.57 -18.64
C GLY A 254 -7.53 -4.73 -17.70
N ALA A 255 -6.81 -5.36 -16.75
CA ALA A 255 -5.94 -4.65 -15.81
C ALA A 255 -4.74 -3.94 -16.46
N CYS A 256 -4.30 -4.41 -17.64
CA CYS A 256 -3.28 -3.74 -18.44
C CYS A 256 -3.96 -3.01 -19.59
N ASP A 257 -3.70 -1.71 -19.73
CA ASP A 257 -4.15 -0.88 -20.85
C ASP A 257 -3.25 -1.01 -22.10
N TYR A 258 -2.20 -1.85 -22.03
CA TYR A 258 -1.17 -2.12 -23.05
C TYR A 258 -0.35 -0.90 -23.53
N ASP A 259 -0.77 0.31 -23.20
CA ASP A 259 -0.17 1.59 -23.57
C ASP A 259 0.60 2.28 -22.42
N ALA A 260 0.09 2.27 -21.18
CA ALA A 260 0.70 2.95 -20.02
C ALA A 260 1.12 2.01 -18.88
N ASN A 261 0.46 0.86 -18.73
CA ASN A 261 0.72 -0.19 -17.75
C ASN A 261 1.30 -1.44 -18.43
N ARG A 262 2.47 -1.29 -19.05
CA ARG A 262 3.23 -2.44 -19.55
C ARG A 262 3.86 -3.17 -18.37
N ASN A 263 3.63 -4.47 -18.27
CA ASN A 263 4.45 -5.34 -17.43
C ASN A 263 5.89 -5.27 -17.98
N ILE A 264 6.71 -4.39 -17.40
CA ILE A 264 8.16 -4.37 -17.65
C ILE A 264 8.72 -5.59 -16.94
N LEU A 265 8.68 -6.73 -17.63
CA LEU A 265 9.43 -7.90 -17.25
C LEU A 265 10.90 -7.62 -17.53
N PHE A 266 11.72 -7.97 -16.56
CA PHE A 266 13.12 -7.57 -16.52
C PHE A 266 13.93 -8.34 -17.58
N ASP A 267 13.89 -7.88 -18.85
CA ASP A 267 14.90 -8.11 -19.89
C ASP A 267 14.99 -6.84 -20.76
N ARG A 268 15.90 -5.96 -20.36
CA ARG A 268 16.07 -4.62 -20.91
C ARG A 268 16.39 -4.64 -22.42
N LYS A 269 17.27 -5.53 -22.88
CA LYS A 269 17.72 -5.56 -24.29
C LYS A 269 16.61 -6.04 -25.23
N ARG A 270 15.83 -7.03 -24.81
CA ARG A 270 14.72 -7.56 -25.60
C ARG A 270 13.53 -6.60 -25.65
N THR A 271 13.33 -5.83 -24.58
CA THR A 271 12.25 -4.84 -24.48
C THR A 271 12.56 -3.58 -25.28
N GLU A 272 13.79 -3.07 -25.22
CA GLU A 272 14.24 -1.91 -26.01
C GLU A 272 14.22 -2.18 -27.52
N SER A 273 14.58 -3.40 -27.95
CA SER A 273 14.59 -3.77 -29.38
C SER A 273 13.20 -4.04 -29.98
N ARG A 274 12.28 -4.65 -29.21
CA ARG A 274 10.90 -4.92 -29.69
C ARG A 274 9.99 -3.69 -29.70
N LEU A 275 10.26 -2.70 -28.86
CA LEU A 275 9.36 -1.57 -28.64
C LEU A 275 9.72 -0.31 -29.44
N GLN A 276 10.80 -0.32 -30.25
CA GLN A 276 11.31 0.87 -30.96
C GLN A 276 11.23 2.14 -30.08
N ILE A 277 11.62 2.02 -28.81
CA ILE A 277 11.51 3.14 -27.87
C ILE A 277 12.47 4.23 -28.33
N VAL A 278 11.92 5.25 -28.98
CA VAL A 278 12.56 6.55 -29.07
C VAL A 278 12.40 7.17 -27.69
N ASN A 279 13.45 7.09 -26.88
CA ASN A 279 13.54 7.93 -25.68
C ASN A 279 13.20 9.37 -26.10
N PRO A 280 12.45 10.15 -25.30
CA PRO A 280 12.42 11.59 -25.50
C PRO A 280 13.88 12.02 -25.57
N PRO A 281 14.30 12.78 -26.59
CA PRO A 281 15.70 13.00 -26.83
C PRO A 281 16.12 14.06 -25.83
N TRP A 282 16.28 13.67 -24.56
CA TRP A 282 16.56 14.57 -23.46
C TRP A 282 17.87 15.31 -23.74
N GLU A 283 18.85 14.65 -24.37
CA GLU A 283 20.05 15.30 -24.89
C GLU A 283 19.73 16.39 -25.93
N ARG A 284 18.80 16.15 -26.85
CA ARG A 284 18.38 17.14 -27.86
C ARG A 284 17.58 18.29 -27.24
N ILE A 285 16.68 18.00 -26.29
CA ILE A 285 15.89 19.02 -25.55
C ILE A 285 16.81 19.87 -24.66
N ILE A 286 17.79 19.24 -23.99
CA ILE A 286 18.84 19.90 -23.21
C ILE A 286 19.70 20.78 -24.13
N GLN A 287 20.10 20.29 -25.30
CA GLN A 287 20.89 21.05 -26.28
C GLN A 287 20.09 22.21 -26.91
N GLN A 288 18.80 22.02 -27.21
CA GLN A 288 17.92 23.07 -27.74
C GLN A 288 17.70 24.19 -26.72
N ARG A 289 17.48 23.85 -25.45
CA ARG A 289 17.40 24.86 -24.37
C ARG A 289 18.73 25.55 -24.09
N GLN A 290 19.86 24.85 -24.18
CA GLN A 290 21.19 25.49 -24.07
C GLN A 290 21.47 26.49 -25.21
N ARG A 291 20.75 26.38 -26.33
CA ARG A 291 20.82 27.30 -27.47
C ARG A 291 19.72 28.37 -27.49
N GLY A 292 18.82 28.38 -26.50
CA GLY A 292 17.73 29.35 -26.38
C GLY A 292 16.54 29.12 -27.33
N GLU A 293 16.38 27.91 -27.88
CA GLU A 293 15.28 27.57 -28.78
C GLU A 293 13.98 27.20 -28.03
N SER A 294 12.82 27.53 -28.59
CA SER A 294 11.50 27.12 -28.06
C SER A 294 11.26 25.63 -28.29
N VAL A 295 10.81 24.92 -27.26
CA VAL A 295 10.56 23.47 -27.30
C VAL A 295 9.04 23.23 -27.43
N GLU A 296 8.57 22.74 -28.57
CA GLU A 296 7.21 22.22 -28.72
C GLU A 296 7.13 20.75 -28.25
N LEU A 297 6.25 20.49 -27.26
CA LEU A 297 5.96 19.16 -26.71
C LEU A 297 4.69 18.51 -27.29
N LEU A 298 4.05 19.15 -28.28
CA LEU A 298 2.63 18.94 -28.66
C LEU A 298 2.31 17.65 -29.46
N GLY A 299 3.25 16.74 -29.69
CA GLY A 299 3.05 15.59 -30.58
C GLY A 299 2.47 14.31 -29.95
N TRP A 300 2.24 14.25 -28.64
CA TRP A 300 1.79 13.01 -27.98
C TRP A 300 0.30 13.07 -27.63
N GLN A 301 -0.56 12.62 -28.54
CA GLN A 301 -2.00 12.46 -28.30
C GLN A 301 -2.34 11.02 -27.94
N HIS A 302 -3.07 10.85 -26.84
CA HIS A 302 -3.55 9.57 -26.34
C HIS A 302 -4.95 9.32 -26.92
N GLN A 303 -5.10 8.40 -27.87
CA GLN A 303 -6.41 7.92 -28.32
C GLN A 303 -6.67 6.54 -27.73
N LYS A 304 -7.73 6.42 -26.93
CA LYS A 304 -8.20 5.14 -26.37
C LYS A 304 -8.79 4.27 -27.49
N PRO A 305 -8.39 3.00 -27.64
CA PRO A 305 -9.10 2.07 -28.51
C PRO A 305 -10.43 1.63 -27.87
N ASP A 306 -11.40 1.32 -28.72
CA ASP A 306 -12.72 0.81 -28.34
C ASP A 306 -12.62 -0.65 -27.86
N LEU A 307 -12.71 -0.81 -26.54
CA LEU A 307 -12.46 -2.06 -25.82
C LEU A 307 -13.58 -3.10 -26.00
N GLU A 308 -14.80 -2.68 -26.37
CA GLU A 308 -15.93 -3.60 -26.56
C GLU A 308 -15.74 -4.44 -27.83
N ARG A 309 -15.24 -3.79 -28.89
CA ARG A 309 -15.01 -4.41 -30.20
C ARG A 309 -13.87 -5.45 -30.22
N LEU A 310 -12.87 -5.28 -29.36
CA LEU A 310 -11.69 -6.17 -29.27
C LEU A 310 -11.95 -7.47 -28.48
N VAL A 311 -12.96 -7.45 -27.59
CA VAL A 311 -13.35 -8.62 -26.80
C VAL A 311 -14.24 -9.57 -27.61
N GLU A 312 -15.04 -9.03 -28.53
CA GLU A 312 -15.90 -9.82 -29.42
C GLU A 312 -15.13 -10.54 -30.55
N SER A 313 -13.93 -10.08 -30.89
CA SER A 313 -13.17 -10.58 -32.05
C SER A 313 -12.16 -11.70 -31.74
N GLN A 314 -12.19 -12.31 -30.55
CA GLN A 314 -11.24 -13.36 -30.18
C GLN A 314 -11.78 -14.75 -30.52
N PRO A 315 -11.01 -15.61 -31.22
CA PRO A 315 -11.44 -16.98 -31.48
C PRO A 315 -11.42 -17.80 -30.18
N THR A 316 -12.42 -18.69 -30.02
CA THR A 316 -12.44 -19.71 -28.98
C THR A 316 -11.27 -20.69 -29.17
N PRO A 317 -10.60 -21.16 -28.10
CA PRO A 317 -9.53 -22.13 -28.25
C PRO A 317 -10.10 -23.48 -28.67
N GLU A 318 -9.85 -23.88 -29.93
CA GLU A 318 -10.03 -25.27 -30.34
C GLU A 318 -8.88 -26.15 -29.83
N GLU A 319 -9.23 -27.41 -29.57
CA GLU A 319 -8.39 -28.47 -29.04
C GLU A 319 -7.27 -28.87 -30.03
N ASN A 320 -6.10 -29.17 -29.46
CA ASN A 320 -4.92 -29.80 -30.07
C ASN A 320 -4.01 -28.93 -30.96
N GLY A 321 -2.72 -28.88 -30.60
CA GLY A 321 -1.66 -28.55 -31.55
C GLY A 321 -0.44 -27.86 -30.95
N THR A 322 0.49 -28.66 -30.46
CA THR A 322 1.86 -28.29 -30.08
C THR A 322 2.54 -27.32 -31.07
N TYR A 323 3.01 -26.17 -30.58
CA TYR A 323 4.16 -25.48 -31.17
C TYR A 323 5.35 -25.54 -30.22
N ALA A 324 6.49 -25.96 -30.78
CA ALA A 324 7.66 -26.47 -30.09
C ALA A 324 8.37 -25.43 -29.20
N LEU A 325 8.03 -25.42 -27.91
CA LEU A 325 8.75 -24.70 -26.85
C LEU A 325 10.18 -25.25 -26.62
N LYS A 326 10.43 -26.50 -27.05
CA LYS A 326 11.69 -27.23 -26.80
C LYS A 326 12.89 -26.70 -27.57
N ASP A 327 12.66 -26.15 -28.77
CA ASP A 327 13.74 -25.64 -29.63
C ASP A 327 14.10 -24.17 -29.34
N TYR A 328 13.20 -23.44 -28.67
CA TYR A 328 13.47 -22.08 -28.18
C TYR A 328 14.30 -22.09 -26.87
N LEU A 329 14.04 -23.05 -25.97
CA LEU A 329 14.69 -23.12 -24.66
C LEU A 329 16.15 -23.60 -24.69
N LYS A 330 16.58 -24.37 -25.71
CA LYS A 330 17.95 -24.91 -25.78
C LYS A 330 19.03 -23.87 -26.12
N THR A 331 18.67 -22.77 -26.76
CA THR A 331 19.65 -21.79 -27.28
C THR A 331 19.82 -20.58 -26.35
N GLU A 332 18.82 -20.26 -25.53
CA GLU A 332 18.81 -19.06 -24.68
C GLU A 332 19.26 -19.32 -23.22
N ILE A 333 19.01 -20.52 -22.67
CA ILE A 333 19.28 -20.82 -21.25
C ILE A 333 20.77 -20.87 -20.90
N ASN A 334 21.65 -21.14 -21.88
CA ASN A 334 23.09 -21.30 -21.61
C ASN A 334 23.95 -20.04 -21.77
N SER A 335 23.42 -18.89 -22.21
CA SER A 335 24.30 -17.78 -22.62
C SER A 335 24.20 -16.46 -21.85
N ARG A 336 23.21 -16.19 -20.99
CA ARG A 336 23.09 -14.85 -20.38
C ARG A 336 22.59 -14.83 -18.94
N LYS A 337 23.49 -15.13 -18.00
CA LYS A 337 23.38 -14.73 -16.59
C LYS A 337 23.83 -13.27 -16.43
N GLU A 338 22.93 -12.31 -16.63
CA GLU A 338 23.12 -10.95 -16.07
C GLU A 338 21.80 -10.45 -15.49
N THR A 339 21.60 -10.75 -14.20
CA THR A 339 20.54 -10.20 -13.35
C THR A 339 20.73 -8.70 -13.18
N LEU A 340 19.65 -7.93 -13.31
CA LEU A 340 19.66 -6.47 -13.31
C LEU A 340 19.32 -5.82 -11.96
N PHE A 341 19.56 -6.58 -10.90
CA PHE A 341 20.03 -5.96 -9.68
C PHE A 341 21.47 -5.52 -9.93
N ARG A 342 21.77 -4.22 -9.96
CA ARG A 342 23.15 -3.77 -9.76
C ARG A 342 23.37 -3.71 -8.24
N PRO A 343 24.00 -4.70 -7.60
CA PRO A 343 24.38 -4.57 -6.22
C PRO A 343 25.23 -3.31 -6.05
N ALA A 344 24.89 -2.49 -5.06
CA ALA A 344 25.58 -1.24 -4.70
C ALA A 344 25.53 -0.11 -5.76
N GLN A 345 24.33 0.37 -6.09
CA GLN A 345 24.15 1.67 -6.74
C GLN A 345 24.70 2.79 -5.82
N LYS A 346 25.83 3.39 -6.21
CA LYS A 346 26.37 4.58 -5.55
C LYS A 346 25.49 5.78 -5.91
N VAL A 347 25.15 6.59 -4.91
CA VAL A 347 24.46 7.86 -5.14
C VAL A 347 25.40 8.77 -5.92
N GLN A 348 24.96 9.24 -7.09
CA GLN A 348 25.67 10.23 -7.89
C GLN A 348 25.11 11.63 -7.68
N SER A 349 23.80 11.77 -7.49
CA SER A 349 23.15 13.02 -7.10
C SER A 349 22.09 12.77 -6.04
N LEU A 350 22.01 13.63 -5.02
CA LEU A 350 20.97 13.62 -4.01
C LEU A 350 20.18 14.92 -4.12
N LEU A 351 18.93 14.84 -4.54
CA LEU A 351 18.08 16.01 -4.77
C LEU A 351 17.03 16.12 -3.66
N ARG A 352 17.01 17.25 -2.95
CA ARG A 352 15.96 17.59 -1.99
C ARG A 352 14.87 18.40 -2.71
N VAL A 353 13.65 17.89 -2.67
CA VAL A 353 12.48 18.49 -3.30
C VAL A 353 11.54 19.03 -2.23
N ARG A 354 11.17 20.30 -2.35
CA ARG A 354 10.06 20.92 -1.61
C ARG A 354 8.78 20.71 -2.41
N TYR A 355 7.73 20.25 -1.77
CA TYR A 355 6.45 19.98 -2.43
C TYR A 355 5.25 20.44 -1.60
N ALA A 356 4.13 20.68 -2.28
CA ALA A 356 2.82 20.86 -1.70
C ALA A 356 1.95 19.61 -1.85
N LYS A 357 1.04 19.43 -0.89
CA LYS A 357 0.04 18.38 -0.81
C LYS A 357 -1.32 19.03 -0.54
N SER A 358 -2.23 18.95 -1.49
CA SER A 358 -3.52 19.65 -1.47
C SER A 358 -4.67 18.79 -1.96
N GLY A 359 -5.91 19.26 -1.75
CA GLY A 359 -7.13 18.60 -2.23
C GLY A 359 -7.29 17.18 -1.70
N SER A 360 -7.78 16.27 -2.54
CA SER A 360 -8.05 14.86 -2.18
C SER A 360 -6.80 14.10 -1.71
N LEU A 361 -5.60 14.55 -2.11
CA LEU A 361 -4.35 13.95 -1.65
C LEU A 361 -4.18 14.08 -0.12
N SER A 362 -4.83 15.05 0.54
CA SER A 362 -4.80 15.21 2.00
C SER A 362 -5.28 13.96 2.74
N PHE A 363 -6.23 13.23 2.14
CA PHE A 363 -6.84 11.99 2.64
C PHE A 363 -6.08 10.73 2.24
N VAL A 364 -4.91 10.88 1.60
CA VAL A 364 -4.00 9.77 1.32
C VAL A 364 -2.96 9.71 2.44
N GLY A 365 -2.88 8.56 3.11
CA GLY A 365 -1.91 8.33 4.17
C GLY A 365 -0.46 8.38 3.64
N HIS A 366 0.49 8.67 4.53
CA HIS A 366 1.90 8.86 4.16
C HIS A 366 2.48 7.69 3.36
N LEU A 367 2.22 6.44 3.76
CA LEU A 367 2.72 5.25 3.05
C LEU A 367 2.19 5.13 1.62
N GLU A 368 0.94 5.53 1.38
CA GLU A 368 0.35 5.50 0.04
C GLU A 368 0.88 6.67 -0.82
N LEU A 369 1.12 7.84 -0.24
CA LEU A 369 1.83 8.94 -0.92
C LEU A 369 3.23 8.49 -1.37
N MET A 370 4.00 7.84 -0.50
CA MET A 370 5.31 7.29 -0.85
C MET A 370 5.23 6.33 -2.05
N ARG A 371 4.26 5.40 -2.04
CA ARG A 371 4.03 4.46 -3.14
C ARG A 371 3.64 5.19 -4.43
N GLY A 372 2.78 6.21 -4.34
CA GLY A 372 2.41 7.06 -5.45
C GLY A 372 3.63 7.73 -6.10
N LEU A 373 4.51 8.30 -5.30
CA LEU A 373 5.75 8.91 -5.78
C LEU A 373 6.74 7.90 -6.37
N PHE A 374 6.86 6.69 -5.79
CA PHE A 374 7.68 5.63 -6.38
C PHE A 374 7.16 5.19 -7.75
N ARG A 375 5.83 5.16 -7.93
CA ARG A 375 5.22 4.88 -9.24
C ARG A 375 5.45 6.04 -10.22
N ALA A 376 5.35 7.28 -9.75
CA ALA A 376 5.63 8.47 -10.55
C ALA A 376 7.07 8.49 -11.06
N THR A 377 8.06 8.22 -10.20
CA THR A 377 9.46 8.16 -10.63
C THR A 377 9.75 7.01 -11.57
N ARG A 378 9.06 5.88 -11.42
CA ARG A 378 9.13 4.77 -12.37
C ARG A 378 8.53 5.13 -13.73
N ARG A 379 7.38 5.81 -13.78
CA ARG A 379 6.78 6.29 -15.04
C ARG A 379 7.66 7.33 -15.75
N ALA A 380 8.31 8.20 -14.97
CA ALA A 380 9.28 9.16 -15.48
C ALA A 380 10.65 8.55 -15.85
N ALA A 381 10.83 7.23 -15.68
CA ALA A 381 12.10 6.53 -15.89
C ALA A 381 13.31 7.14 -15.12
N LEU A 382 13.06 7.69 -13.93
CA LEU A 382 14.11 8.31 -13.11
C LEU A 382 15.06 7.25 -12.49
N PRO A 383 16.39 7.49 -12.49
CA PRO A 383 17.39 6.53 -12.01
C PRO A 383 17.51 6.54 -10.47
N VAL A 384 16.43 6.20 -9.77
CA VAL A 384 16.37 6.19 -8.30
C VAL A 384 17.19 5.06 -7.67
N VAL A 385 17.84 5.33 -6.54
CA VAL A 385 18.64 4.34 -5.79
C VAL A 385 17.73 3.46 -4.93
N PHE A 386 18.00 2.16 -4.88
CA PHE A 386 17.22 1.18 -4.11
C PHE A 386 17.93 0.66 -2.85
N THR A 387 17.15 0.17 -1.87
CA THR A 387 17.63 -0.58 -0.71
C THR A 387 18.16 -1.96 -1.10
N LYS A 388 19.00 -2.56 -0.24
CA LYS A 388 19.43 -3.96 -0.37
C LYS A 388 18.38 -4.89 0.28
N GLY A 389 18.18 -6.10 -0.25
CA GLY A 389 17.31 -7.15 0.30
C GLY A 389 16.24 -7.68 -0.66
N PHE A 390 15.38 -8.60 -0.19
CA PHE A 390 14.36 -9.30 -1.00
C PHE A 390 13.32 -8.40 -1.67
N HIS A 391 13.02 -7.26 -1.07
CA HIS A 391 12.08 -6.27 -1.60
C HIS A 391 12.78 -4.91 -1.68
N PRO A 392 13.61 -4.67 -2.72
CA PRO A 392 14.29 -3.41 -2.89
C PRO A 392 13.25 -2.29 -3.03
N LYS A 393 13.38 -1.25 -2.20
CA LYS A 393 12.53 -0.06 -2.22
C LYS A 393 13.38 1.17 -2.58
N PRO A 394 12.83 2.16 -3.30
CA PRO A 394 13.53 3.42 -3.49
C PRO A 394 13.93 4.03 -2.15
N LYS A 395 15.16 4.54 -2.06
CA LYS A 395 15.76 5.11 -0.83
C LYS A 395 15.36 6.56 -0.57
N PHE A 396 14.08 6.89 -0.74
CA PHE A 396 13.63 8.25 -0.47
C PHE A 396 13.70 8.52 1.03
N ALA A 397 14.09 9.74 1.41
CA ALA A 397 14.01 10.19 2.80
C ALA A 397 13.01 11.34 2.89
N PHE A 398 11.92 11.14 3.61
CA PHE A 398 10.87 12.14 3.78
C PHE A 398 11.12 12.97 5.04
N GLY A 399 10.59 14.21 5.04
CA GLY A 399 10.43 14.97 6.27
C GLY A 399 9.43 14.33 7.25
N PRO A 400 9.16 14.98 8.39
CA PRO A 400 8.17 14.52 9.36
C PRO A 400 6.80 14.25 8.68
N PRO A 401 6.17 13.08 8.92
CA PRO A 401 4.94 12.73 8.23
C PRO A 401 3.79 13.65 8.67
N LEU A 402 3.12 14.25 7.69
CA LEU A 402 1.90 15.01 7.91
C LEU A 402 0.73 14.09 8.30
N GLN A 403 -0.09 14.52 9.25
CA GLN A 403 -1.29 13.78 9.66
C GLN A 403 -2.31 13.68 8.51
N LEU A 404 -3.06 12.57 8.48
CA LEU A 404 -4.15 12.35 7.53
C LEU A 404 -5.19 13.47 7.62
N GLY A 405 -5.72 13.92 6.48
CA GLY A 405 -6.71 15.00 6.38
C GLY A 405 -6.10 16.39 6.33
N ILE A 406 -4.81 16.55 6.67
CA ILE A 406 -4.13 17.85 6.64
C ILE A 406 -3.51 18.09 5.25
N GLN A 407 -3.69 19.32 4.76
CA GLN A 407 -3.01 19.85 3.58
C GLN A 407 -1.69 20.52 3.98
N SER A 408 -0.72 20.61 3.07
CA SER A 408 0.54 21.29 3.35
C SER A 408 1.06 22.00 2.12
N ALA A 409 1.56 23.23 2.31
CA ALA A 409 2.29 23.96 1.28
C ALA A 409 3.82 23.72 1.37
N PHE A 410 4.29 23.05 2.43
CA PHE A 410 5.70 22.98 2.79
C PHE A 410 6.07 21.60 3.33
N GLU A 411 6.25 20.64 2.43
CA GLU A 411 6.83 19.33 2.73
C GLU A 411 8.13 19.10 1.94
N PHE A 412 8.93 18.14 2.39
CA PHE A 412 10.21 17.82 1.76
C PHE A 412 10.42 16.32 1.57
N VAL A 413 11.13 15.98 0.49
CA VAL A 413 11.61 14.64 0.20
C VAL A 413 12.98 14.68 -0.45
N ASP A 414 13.89 13.83 0.01
CA ASP A 414 15.22 13.63 -0.57
C ASP A 414 15.19 12.38 -1.46
N ILE A 415 15.62 12.57 -2.71
CA ILE A 415 15.58 11.56 -3.76
C ILE A 415 17.02 11.27 -4.22
N PRO A 416 17.61 10.14 -3.79
CA PRO A 416 18.93 9.72 -4.27
C PRO A 416 18.83 9.08 -5.66
N LEU A 417 19.73 9.49 -6.56
CA LEU A 417 19.80 9.04 -7.94
C LEU A 417 21.20 8.47 -8.22
N TYR A 418 21.26 7.39 -9.01
CA TYR A 418 22.54 6.75 -9.39
C TYR A 418 23.13 7.30 -10.69
N GLU A 419 22.50 8.29 -11.31
CA GLU A 419 23.01 9.09 -12.42
C GLU A 419 22.83 10.57 -12.08
N LEU A 420 23.62 11.43 -12.73
CA LEU A 420 23.52 12.89 -12.56
C LEU A 420 22.25 13.42 -13.24
N ILE A 421 21.26 13.77 -12.44
CA ILE A 421 20.01 14.40 -12.91
C ILE A 421 19.95 15.83 -12.38
N GLY A 422 19.64 16.78 -13.27
CA GLY A 422 19.47 18.18 -12.88
C GLY A 422 18.17 18.41 -12.08
N PRO A 423 18.15 19.34 -11.10
CA PRO A 423 16.98 19.60 -10.27
C PRO A 423 15.69 19.92 -11.05
N LEU A 424 15.80 20.71 -12.13
CA LEU A 424 14.65 21.05 -12.98
C LEU A 424 14.06 19.83 -13.69
N VAL A 425 14.91 18.88 -14.12
CA VAL A 425 14.44 17.66 -14.80
C VAL A 425 13.65 16.81 -13.82
N LEU A 426 14.15 16.66 -12.58
CA LEU A 426 13.43 15.95 -11.53
C LEU A 426 12.09 16.62 -11.21
N LEU A 427 12.07 17.94 -11.07
CA LEU A 427 10.87 18.70 -10.73
C LEU A 427 9.78 18.55 -11.80
N GLU A 428 10.13 18.71 -13.08
CA GLU A 428 9.20 18.55 -14.19
C GLU A 428 8.66 17.12 -14.30
N ALA A 429 9.56 16.13 -14.18
CA ALA A 429 9.18 14.72 -14.17
C ALA A 429 8.18 14.40 -13.05
N LEU A 430 8.41 14.93 -11.84
CA LEU A 430 7.50 14.74 -10.72
C LEU A 430 6.16 15.45 -10.95
N ASN A 431 6.14 16.71 -11.42
CA ASN A 431 4.88 17.41 -11.65
C ASN A 431 4.03 16.80 -12.77
N ARG A 432 4.66 16.20 -13.77
CA ARG A 432 3.96 15.48 -14.84
C ARG A 432 3.38 14.16 -14.36
N GLU A 433 4.14 13.40 -13.57
CA GLU A 433 3.80 12.02 -13.24
C GLU A 433 3.20 11.83 -11.85
N ALA A 434 3.33 12.77 -10.90
CA ALA A 434 2.80 12.60 -9.55
C ALA A 434 1.25 12.62 -9.52
N PRO A 435 0.61 12.02 -8.49
CA PRO A 435 -0.84 12.05 -8.37
C PRO A 435 -1.39 13.48 -8.23
N PRO A 436 -2.63 13.76 -8.69
CA PRO A 436 -3.29 15.04 -8.49
C PRO A 436 -3.23 15.52 -7.03
N GLY A 437 -3.00 16.82 -6.84
CA GLY A 437 -2.82 17.42 -5.51
C GLY A 437 -1.38 17.40 -4.99
N PHE A 438 -0.46 16.67 -5.63
CA PHE A 438 0.99 16.79 -5.41
C PHE A 438 1.57 17.84 -6.35
N GLN A 439 2.42 18.71 -5.82
CA GLN A 439 3.15 19.68 -6.63
C GLN A 439 4.58 19.82 -6.11
N ALA A 440 5.57 19.43 -6.91
CA ALA A 440 6.97 19.78 -6.68
C ALA A 440 7.16 21.28 -6.97
N LEU A 441 7.61 22.02 -5.97
CA LEU A 441 7.73 23.48 -6.00
C LEU A 441 9.17 23.91 -6.30
N GLU A 442 10.13 23.28 -5.63
CA GLU A 442 11.56 23.55 -5.77
C GLU A 442 12.36 22.27 -5.57
N ALA A 443 13.51 22.17 -6.23
CA ALA A 443 14.44 21.07 -6.07
C ALA A 443 15.88 21.59 -6.04
N HIS A 444 16.70 21.07 -5.13
CA HIS A 444 18.11 21.45 -4.98
C HIS A 444 18.97 20.21 -4.78
N GLU A 445 20.16 20.24 -5.37
CA GLU A 445 21.18 19.24 -5.04
C GLU A 445 21.74 19.51 -3.65
N ILE A 446 21.85 18.46 -2.85
CA ILE A 446 22.39 18.53 -1.48
C ILE A 446 23.53 17.54 -1.33
N SER A 447 24.48 17.87 -0.45
CA SER A 447 25.54 16.93 -0.05
C SER A 447 24.96 15.71 0.66
N SER A 448 25.63 14.56 0.52
CA SER A 448 25.32 13.37 1.33
C SER A 448 25.51 13.57 2.84
N SER A 449 26.26 14.59 3.26
CA SER A 449 26.42 14.97 4.67
C SER A 449 25.37 15.99 5.15
N ALA A 450 24.50 16.49 4.26
CA ALA A 450 23.46 17.42 4.64
C ALA A 450 22.51 16.76 5.67
N PRO A 451 22.11 17.48 6.73
CA PRO A 451 21.23 16.90 7.72
C PRO A 451 19.84 16.63 7.13
N SER A 452 19.17 15.65 7.71
CA SER A 452 17.78 15.32 7.34
C SER A 452 16.87 16.51 7.65
N VAL A 453 15.82 16.72 6.85
CA VAL A 453 14.83 17.79 7.11
C VAL A 453 14.21 17.65 8.49
N GLN A 454 13.96 16.41 8.93
CA GLN A 454 13.42 16.13 10.26
C GLN A 454 14.34 16.63 11.38
N SER A 455 15.65 16.45 11.28
CA SER A 455 16.59 16.86 12.33
C SER A 455 16.77 18.37 12.46
N ILE A 456 16.43 19.14 11.42
CA ILE A 456 16.56 20.61 11.41
C ILE A 456 15.22 21.33 11.56
N THR A 457 14.10 20.60 11.65
CA THR A 457 12.77 21.20 11.82
C THR A 457 12.58 21.62 13.28
N GLU A 458 12.40 22.93 13.52
CA GLU A 458 12.18 23.50 14.86
C GLU A 458 10.69 23.64 15.17
N SER A 459 9.91 24.14 14.21
CA SER A 459 8.47 24.30 14.39
C SER A 459 7.71 24.25 13.07
N SER A 460 6.39 24.09 13.15
CA SER A 460 5.50 24.10 11.98
C SER A 460 4.23 24.90 12.29
N THR A 461 3.85 25.76 11.36
CA THR A 461 2.68 26.63 11.48
C THR A 461 1.52 26.06 10.70
N TYR A 462 0.35 26.06 11.32
CA TYR A 462 -0.90 25.52 10.79
C TYR A 462 -1.98 26.57 10.84
N HIS A 463 -2.79 26.63 9.78
CA HIS A 463 -4.02 27.40 9.74
C HIS A 463 -5.18 26.40 9.77
N ALA A 464 -6.09 26.58 10.73
CA ALA A 464 -7.32 25.81 10.84
C ALA A 464 -8.50 26.72 10.53
N THR A 465 -9.34 26.32 9.57
CA THR A 465 -10.54 27.07 9.16
C THR A 465 -11.74 26.16 9.30
N LEU A 466 -12.84 26.64 9.89
CA LEU A 466 -14.08 25.86 9.97
C LEU A 466 -14.56 25.49 8.56
N SER A 467 -15.00 24.24 8.39
CA SER A 467 -15.59 23.74 7.16
C SER A 467 -16.82 24.57 6.75
N GLN A 468 -17.11 24.58 5.44
CA GLN A 468 -18.18 25.41 4.89
C GLN A 468 -19.57 25.05 5.46
N GLU A 469 -19.82 23.77 5.72
CA GLU A 469 -21.08 23.27 6.27
C GLU A 469 -21.38 23.84 7.66
N ILE A 470 -20.36 23.92 8.53
CA ILE A 470 -20.49 24.56 9.85
C ILE A 470 -20.63 26.09 9.70
N ARG A 471 -19.90 26.69 8.74
CA ARG A 471 -19.98 28.12 8.45
C ARG A 471 -21.40 28.58 8.07
N GLU A 472 -22.28 27.70 7.62
CA GLU A 472 -23.67 28.06 7.32
C GLU A 472 -24.57 28.05 8.57
N THR A 473 -24.16 27.36 9.64
CA THR A 473 -24.94 27.19 10.87
C THR A 473 -24.45 28.01 12.07
N SER A 474 -23.19 28.47 12.06
CA SER A 474 -22.59 29.26 13.13
C SER A 474 -21.78 30.44 12.58
N GLU A 475 -21.92 31.62 13.18
CA GLU A 475 -21.25 32.85 12.75
C GLU A 475 -19.80 32.95 13.26
N ALA A 476 -19.47 32.34 14.41
CA ALA A 476 -18.18 32.49 15.05
C ALA A 476 -17.66 31.20 15.72
N LEU A 477 -16.33 31.05 15.69
CA LEU A 477 -15.53 30.11 16.45
C LEU A 477 -15.39 30.61 17.87
N MET A 478 -15.71 29.78 18.85
CA MET A 478 -15.23 29.99 20.21
C MET A 478 -13.76 29.54 20.24
N PHE A 479 -12.85 30.50 20.16
CA PHE A 479 -11.41 30.26 20.30
C PHE A 479 -11.04 30.36 21.77
N GLU A 480 -10.64 29.23 22.34
CA GLU A 480 -10.30 29.14 23.76
C GLU A 480 -8.83 29.43 23.99
N ASP A 481 -8.51 30.03 25.15
CA ASP A 481 -7.12 30.25 25.54
C ASP A 481 -6.40 28.91 25.69
N TRP A 482 -5.35 28.72 24.89
CA TRP A 482 -4.58 27.49 24.81
C TRP A 482 -3.54 27.36 25.92
N SER A 483 -3.16 28.46 26.58
CA SER A 483 -2.04 28.50 27.54
C SER A 483 -2.26 27.59 28.76
N SER A 484 -3.53 27.39 29.12
CA SER A 484 -3.98 26.57 30.25
C SER A 484 -4.52 25.19 29.83
N LYS A 485 -4.57 24.89 28.53
CA LYS A 485 -5.15 23.65 27.99
C LYS A 485 -4.15 22.50 27.98
N GLU A 486 -4.67 21.28 27.96
CA GLU A 486 -3.88 20.06 27.91
C GLU A 486 -4.50 19.03 26.95
N VAL A 487 -3.66 18.18 26.36
CA VAL A 487 -4.08 17.02 25.57
C VAL A 487 -4.03 15.76 26.44
N GLU A 488 -5.12 15.01 26.51
CA GLU A 488 -5.15 13.68 27.17
C GLU A 488 -4.73 12.59 26.17
N ARG A 489 -3.68 11.82 26.50
CA ARG A 489 -3.31 10.61 25.77
C ARG A 489 -3.47 9.38 26.66
N ARG A 490 -4.04 8.31 26.11
CA ARG A 490 -4.10 7.00 26.76
C ARG A 490 -3.08 6.05 26.13
N HIS A 491 -2.28 5.41 26.98
CA HIS A 491 -1.37 4.37 26.54
C HIS A 491 -1.34 3.24 27.57
N LYS A 492 -1.71 2.02 27.15
CA LYS A 492 -1.80 0.84 28.02
C LYS A 492 -2.61 1.09 29.30
N GLY A 493 -3.79 1.71 29.16
CA GLY A 493 -4.68 2.04 30.27
C GLY A 493 -4.23 3.22 31.17
N LYS A 494 -3.01 3.74 31.02
CA LYS A 494 -2.55 4.93 31.76
C LYS A 494 -2.89 6.20 30.99
N LYS A 495 -3.52 7.15 31.68
CA LYS A 495 -3.74 8.51 31.19
C LYS A 495 -2.48 9.34 31.37
N ARG A 496 -2.15 10.14 30.37
CA ARG A 496 -1.08 11.14 30.42
C ARG A 496 -1.63 12.44 29.86
N CYS A 497 -1.64 13.48 30.69
CA CYS A 497 -1.96 14.83 30.24
C CYS A 497 -0.68 15.53 29.78
N ILE A 498 -0.76 16.26 28.68
CA ILE A 498 0.35 16.99 28.08
C ILE A 498 -0.08 18.44 27.90
N PRO A 499 0.51 19.40 28.64
CA PRO A 499 0.17 20.81 28.51
C PRO A 499 0.44 21.34 27.10
N LEU A 500 -0.50 22.11 26.53
CA LEU A 500 -0.31 22.73 25.22
C LEU A 500 0.85 23.72 25.22
N ARG A 501 1.05 24.45 26.33
CA ARG A 501 2.14 25.44 26.50
C ARG A 501 3.55 24.92 26.27
N ASP A 502 3.75 23.60 26.39
CA ASP A 502 5.06 22.99 26.17
C ASP A 502 5.38 22.82 24.66
N PHE A 503 4.35 22.87 23.80
CA PHE A 503 4.46 22.56 22.37
C PHE A 503 3.86 23.62 21.44
N VAL A 504 2.93 24.44 21.91
CA VAL A 504 2.37 25.55 21.14
C VAL A 504 3.19 26.80 21.44
N GLU A 505 3.81 27.39 20.41
CA GLU A 505 4.63 28.60 20.55
C GLU A 505 3.79 29.87 20.48
N ARG A 506 2.81 29.85 19.57
CA ARG A 506 1.89 30.93 19.29
C ARG A 506 0.60 30.33 18.78
N ALA A 507 -0.52 30.92 19.16
CA ALA A 507 -1.81 30.62 18.60
C ALA A 507 -2.64 31.91 18.57
N GLU A 508 -3.26 32.21 17.44
CA GLU A 508 -3.92 33.48 17.19
C GLU A 508 -5.15 33.33 16.32
N LEU A 509 -6.23 34.00 16.73
CA LEU A 509 -7.45 34.09 15.94
C LEU A 509 -7.18 34.98 14.72
N LEU A 510 -7.35 34.44 13.52
CA LEU A 510 -7.15 35.18 12.27
C LEU A 510 -8.47 35.81 11.78
N SER A 511 -9.59 35.12 12.01
CA SER A 511 -10.93 35.58 11.70
C SER A 511 -11.91 34.91 12.66
N PRO A 512 -13.20 35.31 12.68
CA PRO A 512 -14.21 34.58 13.45
C PRO A 512 -14.31 33.09 13.10
N ARG A 513 -13.71 32.59 12.02
CA ARG A 513 -13.84 31.19 11.57
C ARG A 513 -12.50 30.48 11.38
N SER A 514 -11.39 31.13 11.70
CA SER A 514 -10.07 30.58 11.46
C SER A 514 -9.04 31.07 12.46
N PHE A 515 -8.11 30.20 12.82
CA PHE A 515 -6.97 30.55 13.67
C PHE A 515 -5.68 29.93 13.12
N SER A 516 -4.56 30.55 13.47
CA SER A 516 -3.22 30.04 13.23
C SER A 516 -2.64 29.51 14.53
N PHE A 517 -1.81 28.47 14.45
CA PHE A 517 -1.01 28.02 15.58
C PHE A 517 0.31 27.41 15.11
N THR A 518 1.36 27.60 15.90
CA THR A 518 2.70 27.09 15.63
C THR A 518 3.08 26.03 16.65
N LEU A 519 3.43 24.85 16.17
CA LEU A 519 3.86 23.71 16.99
C LEU A 519 5.36 23.54 16.93
N ARG A 520 6.02 23.59 18.08
CA ARG A 520 7.45 23.27 18.21
C ARG A 520 7.72 21.78 18.29
N VAL A 521 8.92 21.45 17.84
CA VAL A 521 9.56 20.16 18.02
C VAL A 521 10.48 20.29 19.23
N ASN A 522 10.29 19.42 20.23
CA ASN A 522 11.16 19.43 21.40
C ASN A 522 12.54 18.81 21.11
N GLU A 523 13.45 18.86 22.08
CA GLU A 523 14.81 18.31 21.97
C GLU A 523 14.87 16.81 21.62
N LYS A 524 13.78 16.07 21.88
CA LYS A 524 13.66 14.63 21.55
C LYS A 524 13.05 14.40 20.16
N GLY A 525 12.85 15.45 19.36
CA GLY A 525 12.25 15.37 18.03
C GLY A 525 10.73 15.14 18.05
N ALA A 526 10.06 15.34 19.19
CA ALA A 526 8.63 15.08 19.36
C ALA A 526 7.80 16.37 19.34
N THR A 527 6.57 16.28 18.84
CA THR A 527 5.59 17.37 18.82
C THR A 527 4.16 16.85 19.08
N LEU A 528 3.19 17.75 19.23
CA LEU A 528 1.77 17.40 19.31
C LEU A 528 1.16 17.17 17.93
N LYS A 529 0.05 16.44 17.87
CA LYS A 529 -0.70 16.32 16.62
C LYS A 529 -1.54 17.58 16.42
N PRO A 530 -1.56 18.19 15.21
CA PRO A 530 -2.34 19.40 14.98
C PRO A 530 -3.83 19.25 15.32
N LEU A 531 -4.43 18.09 15.02
CA LEU A 531 -5.84 17.86 15.34
C LEU A 531 -6.12 17.78 16.85
N GLU A 532 -5.17 17.27 17.66
CA GLU A 532 -5.30 17.27 19.13
C GLU A 532 -5.28 18.70 19.70
N VAL A 533 -4.52 19.59 19.06
CA VAL A 533 -4.40 21.00 19.46
C VAL A 533 -5.68 21.76 19.10
N ILE A 534 -6.23 21.52 17.90
CA ILE A 534 -7.51 22.11 17.48
C ILE A 534 -8.64 21.70 18.43
N GLU A 535 -8.72 20.41 18.78
CA GLU A 535 -9.76 19.89 19.67
C GLU A 535 -9.65 20.42 21.11
N ALA A 536 -8.45 20.84 21.54
CA ALA A 536 -8.25 21.47 22.85
C ALA A 536 -8.54 22.98 22.86
N MET A 537 -8.50 23.64 21.70
CA MET A 537 -8.65 25.10 21.55
C MET A 537 -10.03 25.52 21.00
N SER A 538 -10.86 24.56 20.63
CA SER A 538 -12.18 24.80 20.07
C SER A 538 -13.20 23.86 20.70
N PRO A 539 -14.46 24.30 20.91
CA PRO A 539 -15.53 23.40 21.32
C PRO A 539 -15.99 22.47 20.18
N TYR A 540 -15.54 22.71 18.94
CA TYR A 540 -15.88 21.89 17.80
C TYR A 540 -14.85 20.78 17.60
N HIS A 541 -15.32 19.62 17.15
CA HIS A 541 -14.42 18.52 16.80
C HIS A 541 -13.47 18.90 15.68
N ALA A 542 -12.21 18.45 15.79
CA ALA A 542 -11.15 18.82 14.85
C ALA A 542 -11.40 18.40 13.39
N PHE A 543 -12.23 17.38 13.14
CA PHE A 543 -12.59 16.94 11.78
C PHE A 543 -13.49 17.95 11.04
N LEU A 544 -14.08 18.91 11.75
CA LEU A 544 -14.88 19.99 11.18
C LEU A 544 -14.02 21.14 10.64
N PHE A 545 -12.69 21.04 10.72
CA PHE A 545 -11.76 22.06 10.25
C PHE A 545 -11.00 21.60 9.00
N ASP A 546 -10.92 22.50 8.03
CA ASP A 546 -9.93 22.45 6.96
C ASP A 546 -8.59 22.94 7.53
N VAL A 547 -7.63 22.02 7.64
CA VAL A 547 -6.32 22.31 8.25
C VAL A 547 -5.23 22.31 7.18
N LYS A 548 -4.46 23.39 7.13
CA LYS A 548 -3.32 23.55 6.22
C LYS A 548 -2.06 23.92 6.98
N LYS A 549 -0.99 23.16 6.79
CA LYS A 549 0.35 23.55 7.20
C LYS A 549 0.88 24.61 6.23
N THR A 550 1.13 25.80 6.75
CA THR A 550 1.48 27.01 5.98
C THR A 550 2.94 27.42 6.13
N GLY A 551 3.64 26.91 7.14
CA GLY A 551 5.04 27.26 7.38
C GLY A 551 5.80 26.19 8.14
N VAL A 552 7.13 26.23 7.99
CA VAL A 552 8.09 25.41 8.76
C VAL A 552 9.28 26.29 9.09
N GLN A 553 9.66 26.32 10.36
CA GLN A 553 10.90 26.95 10.79
C GLN A 553 11.99 25.89 10.92
N PHE A 554 13.19 26.24 10.45
CA PHE A 554 14.35 25.37 10.49
C PHE A 554 15.51 26.03 11.25
N SER A 555 16.29 25.23 11.97
CA SER A 555 17.50 25.69 12.67
C SER A 555 18.61 26.12 11.70
N GLN A 556 18.53 25.67 10.45
CA GLN A 556 19.42 26.04 9.35
C GLN A 556 18.69 25.88 8.01
N SER A 557 19.23 26.48 6.95
CA SER A 557 18.62 26.38 5.62
C SER A 557 18.40 24.91 5.21
N PRO A 558 17.17 24.52 4.80
CA PRO A 558 16.89 23.16 4.36
C PRO A 558 17.61 22.80 3.05
N PHE A 559 18.13 23.80 2.32
CA PHE A 559 18.80 23.64 1.03
C PHE A 559 20.28 24.03 1.06
N ALA A 560 20.91 24.08 2.25
CA ALA A 560 22.28 24.57 2.47
C ALA A 560 23.20 24.38 1.25
N LEU A 561 23.48 25.50 0.57
CA LEU A 561 24.19 25.56 -0.71
C LEU A 561 25.68 25.29 -0.50
N GLU A 562 26.16 24.10 -0.89
CA GLU A 562 27.44 24.11 -1.62
C GLU A 562 27.11 24.63 -3.01
N GLN A 563 27.74 25.72 -3.45
CA GLN A 563 27.49 26.38 -4.73
C GLN A 563 27.69 25.43 -5.93
N LYS A 564 26.68 24.61 -6.24
CA LYS A 564 26.53 23.93 -7.53
C LYS A 564 25.04 23.89 -7.86
N ARG A 565 24.59 24.94 -8.58
CA ARG A 565 23.32 25.02 -9.33
C ARG A 565 22.04 25.08 -8.48
N SER A 566 21.62 26.28 -8.10
CA SER A 566 20.25 26.59 -7.66
C SER A 566 19.42 27.13 -8.84
N LEU A 567 18.20 26.65 -9.02
CA LEU A 567 17.20 27.25 -9.92
C LEU A 567 15.80 27.09 -9.31
N THR A 568 15.10 28.20 -9.10
CA THR A 568 13.70 28.26 -8.70
C THR A 568 12.81 28.34 -9.95
N HIS A 569 11.57 27.86 -9.86
CA HIS A 569 10.64 27.83 -11.00
C HIS A 569 10.14 29.23 -11.42
N ALA A 570 10.44 30.29 -10.64
CA ALA A 570 10.00 31.66 -10.90
C ALA A 570 11.12 32.54 -11.47
N GLY A 571 11.32 32.46 -12.79
CA GLY A 571 12.04 33.45 -13.59
C GLY A 571 11.13 34.58 -14.10
N LEU A 572 10.17 35.04 -13.28
CA LEU A 572 9.37 36.24 -13.53
C LEU A 572 9.33 37.03 -12.22
N MET A 573 9.80 38.27 -12.29
CA MET A 573 9.83 39.26 -11.23
C MET A 573 8.57 39.24 -10.36
N LEU A 574 8.73 38.91 -9.07
CA LEU A 574 7.86 39.42 -8.03
C LEU A 574 8.72 40.31 -7.15
N SER A 575 8.81 41.58 -7.54
CA SER A 575 9.01 42.67 -6.60
C SER A 575 7.98 42.52 -5.49
N SER A 576 8.43 42.63 -4.24
CA SER A 576 7.61 42.84 -3.03
C SER A 576 6.17 43.27 -3.32
N VAL A 577 5.24 42.35 -3.19
CA VAL A 577 3.82 42.68 -3.04
C VAL A 577 3.39 42.09 -1.72
N GLU A 578 3.32 42.94 -0.70
CA GLU A 578 2.39 42.73 0.40
C GLU A 578 1.00 42.59 -0.23
N LEU A 579 0.31 41.49 0.04
CA LEU A 579 -1.08 41.32 -0.37
C LEU A 579 -1.91 40.84 0.84
N PRO A 580 -3.20 41.22 0.85
CA PRO A 580 -3.96 41.59 2.04
C PRO A 580 -4.44 40.44 2.93
#